data_AF-R6C923-F1
#
_entry.id   AF-R6C923-F1
#
_cell.length_a   1.000
_cell.length_b   1.000
_cell.length_c   1.000
_cell.angle_alpha   90.00
_cell.angle_beta   90.00
_cell.angle_gamma   90.00
#
_symmetry.space_group_name_H-M   'P 1'
#
loop_
_entity.id
_entity.type
_entity.pdbx_description
1 polymer ?
#
loop_
_entity_poly.entity_id
_entity_poly.type
_entity_poly.pdbx_seq_one_letter_code
_entity_poly.pdbx_strand_id
1 'polypeptide(L)'
;MFLPFEGLYAEVVNMGLVEQLQNRCKVNIAGPSTMAAMLNSLQMGFRTLAIQKKSGEVWKVLEAAKKEFSQFETVLDKTRDRLRQADEELEKLIGVRTRAINRRLKDVAQPEALETSDSTEAPAVTAGE
;
A
#
# COMPACT_ATOMS: atom_id res chain seq x y z
N MET A 1 54.58 1.68 -17.22
CA MET A 1 55.91 2.16 -16.81
C MET A 1 55.77 3.59 -16.34
N PHE A 2 56.25 3.87 -15.14
CA PHE A 2 56.22 5.19 -14.56
C PHE A 2 57.57 5.88 -14.76
N LEU A 3 57.55 7.13 -15.22
CA LEU A 3 58.74 7.95 -15.34
C LEU A 3 58.68 9.02 -14.23
N PRO A 4 59.65 9.08 -13.31
CA PRO A 4 59.55 9.91 -12.11
C PRO A 4 59.69 11.42 -12.38
N PHE A 5 60.14 11.81 -13.57
CA PHE A 5 60.29 13.20 -13.98
C PHE A 5 59.47 13.47 -15.23
N GLU A 6 58.72 14.57 -15.25
CA GLU A 6 57.89 14.95 -16.40
C GLU A 6 58.74 15.21 -17.64
N GLY A 7 59.96 15.73 -17.48
CA GLY A 7 60.91 15.93 -18.58
C GLY A 7 61.28 14.63 -19.32
N LEU A 8 61.41 13.51 -18.59
CA LEU A 8 61.65 12.21 -19.23
C LEU A 8 60.43 11.73 -20.00
N TYR A 9 59.21 11.97 -19.47
CA TYR A 9 57.99 11.67 -20.20
C TYR A 9 57.87 12.49 -21.49
N ALA A 10 58.14 13.80 -21.42
CA ALA A 10 58.15 14.67 -22.60
C ALA A 10 59.17 14.21 -23.65
N GLU A 11 60.37 13.81 -23.23
CA GLU A 11 61.40 13.29 -24.14
C GLU A 11 60.96 12.00 -24.83
N VAL A 12 60.38 11.07 -24.08
CA VAL A 12 59.85 9.81 -24.62
C VAL A 12 58.69 10.04 -25.60
N VAL A 13 57.85 11.04 -25.35
CA VAL A 13 56.80 11.48 -26.27
C VAL A 13 57.40 12.08 -27.54
N ASN A 14 58.38 12.98 -27.40
CA ASN A 14 59.06 13.63 -28.54
C ASN A 14 59.79 12.61 -29.43
N MET A 15 60.34 11.55 -28.84
CA MET A 15 60.97 10.44 -29.57
C MET A 15 59.96 9.50 -30.25
N GLY A 16 58.64 9.66 -30.04
CA GLY A 16 57.61 8.79 -30.60
C GLY A 16 57.65 7.35 -30.05
N LEU A 17 58.27 7.15 -28.88
CA LEU A 17 58.44 5.82 -28.29
C LEU A 17 57.17 5.30 -27.60
N VAL A 18 56.24 6.20 -27.27
CA VAL A 18 54.98 5.86 -26.57
C VAL A 18 54.19 4.82 -27.35
N GLU A 19 53.94 5.04 -28.64
CA GLU A 19 53.16 4.12 -29.46
C GLU A 19 53.87 2.78 -29.65
N GLN A 20 55.17 2.80 -29.86
CA GLN A 20 55.96 1.58 -30.03
C GLN A 20 55.92 0.71 -28.77
N LEU A 21 56.12 1.31 -27.59
CA LEU A 21 56.08 0.61 -26.31
C LEU A 21 54.68 0.11 -25.97
N GLN A 22 53.64 0.87 -26.32
CA GLN A 22 52.25 0.45 -26.13
C GLN A 22 51.88 -0.72 -27.04
N ASN A 23 52.22 -0.66 -28.33
CA ASN A 23 51.79 -1.66 -29.30
C ASN A 23 52.63 -2.94 -29.22
N ARG A 24 53.96 -2.81 -29.18
CA ARG A 24 54.91 -3.93 -29.22
C ARG A 24 55.14 -4.55 -27.85
N CYS A 25 55.21 -3.74 -26.79
CA CYS A 25 55.58 -4.21 -25.46
C CYS A 25 54.39 -4.24 -24.47
N LYS A 26 53.21 -3.73 -24.86
CA LYS A 26 52.04 -3.56 -23.97
C LYS A 26 52.34 -2.73 -22.71
N VAL A 27 53.29 -1.81 -22.83
CA VAL A 27 53.70 -0.91 -21.74
C VAL A 27 53.12 0.47 -22.01
N ASN A 28 52.21 0.92 -21.14
CA ASN A 28 51.79 2.31 -21.11
C ASN A 28 52.79 3.16 -20.33
N ILE A 29 53.10 4.36 -20.79
CA ILE A 29 54.08 5.25 -20.16
C ILE A 29 53.32 6.40 -19.52
N ALA A 30 53.66 6.74 -18.28
CA ALA A 30 53.06 7.88 -17.60
C ALA A 30 54.12 8.63 -16.79
N GLY A 31 54.14 9.96 -16.94
CA GLY A 31 54.80 10.87 -16.01
C GLY A 31 53.94 11.13 -14.76
N PRO A 32 54.47 11.88 -13.76
CA PRO A 32 53.74 12.21 -12.53
C PRO A 32 52.40 12.90 -12.81
N SER A 33 52.36 13.87 -13.71
CA SER A 33 51.14 14.65 -14.00
C SER A 33 50.12 13.81 -14.75
N THR A 34 50.58 13.04 -15.74
CA THR A 34 49.73 12.13 -16.53
C THR A 34 49.13 11.04 -15.64
N MET A 35 49.91 10.46 -14.73
CA MET A 35 49.42 9.45 -13.79
C MET A 35 48.42 10.06 -12.79
N ALA A 36 48.70 11.25 -12.26
CA ALA A 36 47.75 11.96 -11.39
C ALA A 36 46.42 12.23 -12.11
N ALA A 37 46.47 12.67 -13.37
CA ALA A 37 45.27 12.87 -14.19
C ALA A 37 44.48 11.56 -14.39
N MET A 38 45.15 10.47 -14.77
CA MET A 38 44.51 9.15 -14.92
C MET A 38 43.85 8.67 -13.62
N LEU A 39 44.53 8.81 -12.49
CA LEU A 39 44.01 8.43 -11.18
C LEU A 39 42.80 9.29 -10.78
N ASN A 40 42.83 10.59 -11.04
CA ASN A 40 41.69 11.48 -10.78
C ASN A 40 40.48 11.09 -11.64
N SER A 41 40.68 10.82 -12.93
CA SER A 41 39.62 10.34 -13.82
C SER A 41 39.05 9.00 -13.35
N LEU A 42 39.90 8.05 -12.93
CA LEU A 42 39.47 6.76 -12.41
C LEU A 42 38.71 6.88 -11.08
N GLN A 43 39.19 7.74 -10.17
CA GLN A 43 38.55 8.00 -8.88
C GLN A 43 37.13 8.54 -9.08
N MET A 44 36.93 9.44 -10.05
CA MET A 44 35.61 9.96 -10.38
C MET A 44 34.70 8.85 -10.96
N GLY A 45 35.24 7.96 -11.80
CA GLY A 45 34.52 6.78 -12.30
C GLY A 45 34.04 5.85 -11.18
N PHE A 46 34.87 5.59 -10.18
CA PHE A 46 34.47 4.77 -9.02
C PHE A 46 33.43 5.44 -8.12
N ARG A 47 33.52 6.77 -7.94
CA ARG A 47 32.48 7.53 -7.21
C ARG A 47 31.12 7.42 -7.89
N THR A 48 31.07 7.55 -9.22
CA THR A 48 29.83 7.38 -9.99
C THR A 48 29.26 5.98 -9.84
N LEU A 49 30.11 4.94 -9.92
CA LEU A 49 29.68 3.55 -9.78
C LEU A 49 29.12 3.25 -8.37
N ALA A 50 29.70 3.86 -7.34
CA ALA A 50 29.17 3.77 -5.97
C ALA A 50 27.81 4.47 -5.80
N ILE A 51 27.61 5.63 -6.45
CA ILE A 51 26.32 6.34 -6.45
C ILE A 51 25.24 5.51 -7.16
N GLN A 52 25.56 4.93 -8.33
CA GLN A 52 24.64 4.07 -9.07
C GLN A 52 24.16 2.87 -8.24
N LYS A 53 25.02 2.28 -7.41
CA LYS A 53 24.62 1.20 -6.49
C LYS A 53 23.61 1.66 -5.44
N LYS A 54 23.76 2.88 -4.88
CA LYS A 54 22.80 3.43 -3.90
C LYS A 54 21.44 3.77 -4.50
N SER A 55 21.37 4.12 -5.78
CA SER A 55 20.07 4.33 -6.46
C SER A 55 19.24 3.05 -6.59
N GLY A 56 19.87 1.87 -6.56
CA GLY A 56 19.16 0.58 -6.52
C GLY A 56 18.45 0.30 -5.19
N GLU A 57 18.92 0.87 -4.08
CA GLU A 57 18.27 0.71 -2.77
C GLU A 57 16.94 1.48 -2.69
N VAL A 58 16.87 2.67 -3.31
CA VAL A 58 15.62 3.46 -3.39
C VAL A 58 14.52 2.68 -4.10
N TRP A 59 14.86 1.97 -5.19
CA TRP A 59 13.90 1.12 -5.90
C TRP A 59 13.37 -0.03 -5.05
N LYS A 60 14.22 -0.67 -4.23
CA LYS A 60 13.78 -1.73 -3.30
C LYS A 60 12.83 -1.20 -2.23
N VAL A 61 13.07 0.01 -1.71
CA VAL A 61 12.19 0.64 -0.73
C VAL A 61 10.83 0.96 -1.34
N LEU A 62 10.81 1.49 -2.57
CA LEU A 62 9.56 1.76 -3.29
C LEU A 62 8.78 0.49 -3.61
N GLU A 63 9.46 -0.61 -3.95
CA GLU A 63 8.83 -1.91 -4.19
C GLU A 63 8.20 -2.48 -2.92
N ALA A 64 8.89 -2.39 -1.79
CA ALA A 64 8.35 -2.77 -0.48
C ALA A 64 7.12 -1.91 -0.13
N ALA A 65 7.20 -0.59 -0.30
CA ALA A 65 6.08 0.31 -0.05
C ALA A 65 4.86 -0.01 -0.93
N LYS A 66 5.06 -0.30 -2.22
CA LYS A 66 3.98 -0.70 -3.14
C LYS A 66 3.25 -1.95 -2.64
N LYS A 67 3.97 -2.93 -2.11
CA LYS A 67 3.39 -4.17 -1.55
C LYS A 67 2.52 -3.90 -0.33
N GLU A 68 2.99 -3.03 0.58
CA GLU A 68 2.22 -2.60 1.75
C GLU A 68 0.91 -1.90 1.34
N PHE A 69 0.95 -1.04 0.31
CA PHE A 69 -0.26 -0.40 -0.22
C PHE A 69 -1.28 -1.41 -0.77
N SER A 70 -0.85 -2.46 -1.47
CA SER A 70 -1.76 -3.51 -1.95
C SER A 70 -2.39 -4.33 -0.81
N GLN A 71 -1.66 -4.57 0.28
CA GLN A 71 -2.25 -5.17 1.48
C GLN A 71 -3.27 -4.24 2.13
N PHE A 72 -2.95 -2.94 2.21
CA PHE A 72 -3.84 -1.94 2.77
C PHE A 72 -5.17 -1.85 1.99
N GLU A 73 -5.12 -1.88 0.66
CA GLU A 73 -6.31 -1.95 -0.22
C GLU A 73 -7.19 -3.16 0.13
N THR A 74 -6.59 -4.34 0.27
CA THR A 74 -7.32 -5.57 0.63
C THR A 74 -8.01 -5.46 2.00
N VAL A 75 -7.35 -4.80 2.97
CA VAL A 75 -7.92 -4.58 4.32
C VAL A 75 -9.04 -3.56 4.29
N LEU A 76 -8.90 -2.50 3.50
CA LEU A 76 -9.96 -1.50 3.30
C LEU A 76 -11.20 -2.12 2.65
N ASP A 77 -11.04 -2.93 1.61
CA ASP A 77 -12.16 -3.62 0.96
C ASP A 77 -12.90 -4.54 1.94
N LYS A 78 -12.16 -5.35 2.71
CA LYS A 78 -12.77 -6.19 3.76
C LYS A 78 -13.51 -5.37 4.83
N THR A 79 -13.00 -4.19 5.15
CA THR A 79 -13.63 -3.30 6.13
C THR A 79 -14.92 -2.71 5.58
N ARG A 80 -14.91 -2.30 4.30
CA ARG A 80 -16.11 -1.86 3.58
C ARG A 80 -17.18 -2.94 3.54
N ASP A 81 -16.79 -4.18 3.23
CA ASP A 81 -17.72 -5.32 3.18
C ASP A 81 -18.35 -5.57 4.55
N ARG A 82 -17.55 -5.54 5.63
CA ARG A 82 -18.05 -5.67 7.01
C ARG A 82 -19.01 -4.55 7.39
N LEU A 83 -18.73 -3.31 7.00
CA LEU A 83 -19.62 -2.19 7.28
C LEU A 83 -20.97 -2.37 6.58
N ARG A 84 -20.95 -2.84 5.33
CA ARG A 84 -22.17 -3.15 4.57
C ARG A 84 -22.96 -4.31 5.20
N GLN A 85 -22.29 -5.36 5.65
CA GLN A 85 -22.95 -6.45 6.38
C GLN A 85 -23.61 -5.96 7.68
N ALA A 86 -22.93 -5.09 8.43
CA ALA A 86 -23.49 -4.49 9.64
C ALA A 86 -24.74 -3.64 9.33
N ASP A 87 -24.73 -2.92 8.21
CA ASP A 87 -25.88 -2.13 7.74
C ASP A 87 -27.08 -3.05 7.36
N GLU A 88 -26.83 -4.13 6.62
CA GLU A 88 -27.84 -5.14 6.26
C GLU A 88 -28.44 -5.84 7.52
N GLU A 89 -27.61 -6.13 8.53
CA GLU A 89 -28.07 -6.68 9.80
C GLU A 89 -28.94 -5.70 10.60
N LEU A 90 -28.57 -4.41 10.62
CA LEU A 90 -29.36 -3.35 11.24
C LEU A 90 -30.72 -3.21 10.58
N GLU A 91 -30.81 -3.18 9.24
CA GLU A 91 -32.08 -3.14 8.52
C GLU A 91 -32.98 -4.33 8.87
N LYS A 92 -32.42 -5.55 8.92
CA LYS A 92 -33.15 -6.77 9.26
C LYS A 92 -33.69 -6.73 10.69
N LEU A 93 -32.85 -6.33 11.66
CA LEU A 93 -33.22 -6.22 13.07
C LEU A 93 -34.31 -5.17 13.29
N ILE A 94 -34.13 -3.97 12.72
CA ILE A 94 -35.11 -2.87 12.86
C ILE A 94 -36.42 -3.25 12.18
N GLY A 95 -36.37 -3.77 10.94
CA GLY A 95 -37.55 -4.09 10.17
C GLY A 95 -38.43 -5.18 10.79
N VAL A 96 -37.82 -6.26 11.29
CA VAL A 96 -38.56 -7.40 11.88
C VAL A 96 -39.00 -7.09 13.31
N ARG A 97 -38.10 -6.54 14.14
CA ARG A 97 -38.38 -6.29 15.56
C ARG A 97 -39.38 -5.15 15.74
N THR A 98 -39.29 -4.07 14.95
CA THR A 98 -40.27 -2.98 14.97
C THR A 98 -41.65 -3.45 14.53
N ARG A 99 -41.76 -4.28 13.49
CA ARG A 99 -43.04 -4.86 13.06
C ARG A 99 -43.64 -5.80 14.12
N ALA A 100 -42.81 -6.63 14.74
CA ALA A 100 -43.25 -7.52 15.82
C ALA A 100 -43.74 -6.74 17.05
N ILE A 101 -43.01 -5.68 17.44
CA ILE A 101 -43.41 -4.78 18.53
C ILE A 101 -44.73 -4.07 18.19
N ASN A 102 -44.86 -3.48 17.00
CA ASN A 102 -46.09 -2.80 16.57
C ASN A 102 -47.29 -3.75 16.50
N ARG A 103 -47.10 -5.00 16.08
CA ARG A 103 -48.19 -6.00 16.06
C ARG A 103 -48.67 -6.33 17.48
N ARG A 104 -47.74 -6.61 18.41
CA ARG A 104 -48.10 -6.85 19.82
C ARG A 104 -48.75 -5.65 20.48
N LEU A 105 -48.27 -4.43 20.19
CA LEU A 105 -48.91 -3.20 20.69
C LEU A 105 -50.33 -3.02 20.13
N LYS A 106 -50.58 -3.38 18.86
CA LYS A 106 -51.94 -3.38 18.29
C LYS A 106 -52.85 -4.43 18.92
N ASP A 107 -52.34 -5.62 19.21
CA ASP A 107 -53.11 -6.69 19.85
C ASP A 107 -53.50 -6.30 21.29
N VAL A 108 -52.65 -5.57 22.01
CA VAL A 108 -52.95 -5.04 23.36
C VAL A 108 -53.86 -3.81 23.33
N ALA A 109 -53.82 -3.03 22.24
CA ALA A 109 -54.64 -1.83 22.07
C ALA A 109 -56.07 -2.10 21.56
N GLN A 110 -56.44 -3.35 21.27
CA GLN A 110 -57.83 -3.75 21.08
C GLN A 110 -58.40 -4.19 22.41
N PRO A 111 -59.12 -3.33 23.15
CA PRO A 111 -59.90 -3.80 24.28
C PRO A 111 -61.01 -4.72 23.75
N GLU A 112 -61.24 -5.77 24.52
CA GLU A 112 -62.31 -6.76 24.38
C GLU A 112 -63.63 -6.10 24.00
N ALA A 113 -63.95 -6.15 22.71
CA ALA A 113 -65.30 -5.94 22.21
C ALA A 113 -65.78 -7.30 21.73
N LEU A 114 -66.60 -7.96 22.56
CA LEU A 114 -67.71 -8.87 22.22
C LEU A 114 -67.97 -9.85 23.39
N GLU A 115 -68.71 -9.38 24.40
CA GLU A 115 -69.55 -10.23 25.26
C GLU A 115 -70.94 -9.57 25.33
N THR A 116 -71.64 -9.55 24.19
CA THR A 116 -73.09 -9.28 24.12
C THR A 116 -73.73 -10.14 23.04
N SER A 117 -74.33 -11.26 23.43
CA SER A 117 -75.46 -11.96 22.78
C SER A 117 -75.90 -13.09 23.73
N ASP A 118 -76.85 -12.87 24.64
CA ASP A 118 -78.32 -13.02 24.48
C ASP A 118 -78.83 -14.46 24.28
N SER A 119 -80.03 -14.71 24.84
CA SER A 119 -80.90 -15.91 24.94
C SER A 119 -80.63 -16.84 26.14
N THR A 120 -81.58 -17.09 27.06
CA THR A 120 -82.92 -17.67 26.80
C THR A 120 -83.93 -17.49 27.96
N GLU A 121 -85.13 -17.03 27.56
CA GLU A 121 -86.51 -17.29 28.06
C GLU A 121 -87.03 -16.87 29.45
N ALA A 122 -88.18 -16.19 29.38
CA ALA A 122 -89.15 -15.89 30.43
C ALA A 122 -89.95 -17.17 30.85
N PRO A 123 -90.79 -17.15 31.92
CA PRO A 123 -92.06 -16.40 31.86
C PRO A 123 -92.49 -15.71 33.16
N ALA A 124 -93.43 -14.77 32.97
CA ALA A 124 -94.59 -14.38 33.76
C ALA A 124 -94.65 -14.71 35.28
N VAL A 125 -95.14 -13.74 36.07
CA VAL A 125 -96.42 -13.81 36.83
C VAL A 125 -96.53 -12.56 37.73
N THR A 126 -97.51 -11.72 37.34
CA THR A 126 -98.44 -10.88 38.13
C THR A 126 -98.17 -10.45 39.58
N ALA A 127 -98.51 -9.16 39.78
CA ALA A 127 -99.35 -8.57 40.85
C ALA A 127 -98.72 -8.19 42.20
N GLY A 128 -99.10 -6.98 42.65
CA GLY A 128 -99.25 -6.68 44.07
C GLY A 128 -98.70 -5.33 44.52
N GLU A 129 -99.57 -4.32 44.47
CA GLU A 129 -99.63 -3.07 45.28
C GLU A 129 -98.49 -2.03 45.22
#